data_AF-A0A6G4WZE9-F1
#
_entry.id   AF-A0A6G4WZE9-F1
#
_cell.length_a   1.000
_cell.length_b   1.000
_cell.length_c   1.000
_cell.angle_alpha   90.00
_cell.angle_beta   90.00
_cell.angle_gamma   90.00
#
_symmetry.space_group_name_H-M   'P 1'
#
loop_
_entity.id
_entity.type
_entity.pdbx_description
1 polymer ?
#
loop_
_entity_poly.entity_id
_entity_poly.type
_entity_poly.pdbx_seq_one_letter_code
_entity_poly.pdbx_strand_id
1 'polypeptide(L)'
;MPRTPDSPLHQLLAQAHWSHAQLAAAIRAVAAENGQDLACDRSAVARWVHGTRPRPPVPQYLLEALGRRLGRPVTAQEAGLSQAPATALDASWDADPLRNLTRLARSELTPHQGALAAAGAYH
;
A
#
# COMPACT_ATOMS: atom_id res chain seq x y z
N MET A 1 -21.64 -8.50 27.72
CA MET A 1 -20.45 -7.66 27.41
C MET A 1 -20.48 -7.33 25.93
N PRO A 2 -20.38 -6.06 25.52
CA PRO A 2 -20.41 -5.72 24.11
C PRO A 2 -19.14 -6.28 23.46
N ARG A 3 -19.30 -7.09 22.41
CA ARG A 3 -18.19 -7.61 21.61
C ARG A 3 -17.45 -6.40 21.05
N THR A 4 -16.21 -6.19 21.47
CA THR A 4 -15.31 -5.22 20.84
C THR A 4 -15.43 -5.42 19.34
N PRO A 5 -15.66 -4.36 18.53
CA PRO A 5 -15.78 -4.51 17.10
C PRO A 5 -14.48 -5.13 16.61
N ASP A 6 -14.55 -6.41 16.23
CA ASP A 6 -13.44 -7.14 15.67
C ASP A 6 -12.94 -6.36 14.46
N SER A 7 -11.64 -6.10 14.40
CA SER A 7 -11.03 -5.39 13.28
C SER A 7 -11.44 -6.06 11.96
N PRO A 8 -11.71 -5.31 10.88
CA PRO A 8 -12.05 -5.89 9.57
C PRO A 8 -11.07 -6.98 9.11
N LEU A 9 -9.78 -6.82 9.41
CA LEU A 9 -8.77 -7.84 9.14
C LEU A 9 -8.98 -9.13 9.96
N HIS A 10 -9.42 -9.01 11.21
CA HIS A 10 -9.81 -10.15 12.06
C HIS A 10 -11.04 -10.88 11.50
N GLN A 11 -12.03 -10.15 10.98
CA GLN A 11 -13.20 -10.76 10.35
C GLN A 11 -12.85 -11.54 9.08
N LEU A 12 -11.90 -11.06 8.27
CA LEU A 12 -11.42 -11.78 7.09
C LEU A 12 -10.63 -13.04 7.48
N LEU A 13 -9.80 -12.95 8.53
CA LEU A 13 -9.09 -14.11 9.06
C LEU A 13 -10.07 -15.19 9.57
N ALA A 14 -11.13 -14.78 10.27
CA ALA A 14 -12.17 -15.69 10.72
C ALA A 14 -12.89 -16.37 9.54
N GLN A 15 -13.26 -15.61 8.49
CA GLN A 15 -13.86 -16.16 7.27
C GLN A 15 -12.93 -17.13 6.52
N ALA A 16 -11.63 -16.83 6.50
CA ALA A 16 -10.61 -17.68 5.88
C ALA A 16 -10.27 -18.92 6.72
N HIS A 17 -10.78 -19.00 7.96
CA HIS A 17 -10.38 -19.96 8.98
C HIS A 17 -8.85 -19.97 9.19
N TRP A 18 -8.26 -18.78 9.21
CA TRP A 18 -6.81 -18.58 9.33
C TRP A 18 -6.42 -17.91 10.64
N SER A 19 -5.37 -18.46 11.24
CA SER A 19 -4.64 -17.85 12.35
C SER A 19 -3.67 -16.78 11.85
N HIS A 20 -3.28 -15.85 12.72
CA HIS A 20 -2.25 -14.84 12.41
C HIS A 20 -0.94 -15.46 11.85
N ALA A 21 -0.53 -16.61 12.37
CA ALA A 21 0.66 -17.33 11.88
C ALA A 21 0.47 -17.93 10.48
N GLN A 22 -0.74 -18.42 10.17
CA GLN A 22 -1.08 -18.96 8.85
C GLN A 22 -1.12 -17.84 7.80
N LEU A 23 -1.67 -16.67 8.15
CA LEU A 23 -1.62 -15.50 7.29
C LEU A 23 -0.17 -15.06 7.02
N ALA A 24 0.69 -15.00 8.05
CA ALA A 24 2.09 -14.68 7.87
C ALA A 24 2.80 -15.65 6.93
N ALA A 25 2.55 -16.96 7.09
CA ALA A 25 3.11 -17.97 6.21
C ALA A 25 2.61 -17.82 4.75
N ALA A 26 1.32 -17.55 4.56
CA ALA A 26 0.75 -17.33 3.24
C ALA A 26 1.32 -16.07 2.55
N ILE A 27 1.48 -14.97 3.30
CA ILE A 27 2.11 -13.73 2.78
C ILE A 27 3.53 -14.01 2.32
N ARG A 28 4.33 -14.75 3.10
CA ARG A 28 5.69 -15.10 2.72
C ARG A 28 5.73 -16.01 1.49
N ALA A 29 4.79 -16.96 1.37
CA ALA A 29 4.69 -17.81 0.19
C ALA A 29 4.40 -16.98 -1.06
N VAL A 30 3.41 -16.09 -1.02
CA VAL A 30 3.07 -15.20 -2.15
C VAL A 30 4.22 -14.25 -2.47
N ALA A 31 4.91 -13.72 -1.47
CA ALA A 31 6.07 -12.86 -1.69
C ALA A 31 7.21 -13.62 -2.38
N ALA A 32 7.50 -14.85 -1.94
CA ALA A 32 8.51 -15.71 -2.53
C ALA A 32 8.17 -16.07 -3.99
N GLU A 33 6.90 -16.33 -4.30
CA GLU A 33 6.41 -16.51 -5.68
C GLU A 33 6.67 -15.28 -6.56
N ASN A 34 6.67 -14.08 -5.98
CA ASN A 34 6.97 -12.82 -6.65
C ASN A 34 8.45 -12.41 -6.57
N GLY A 35 9.34 -13.32 -6.12
CA GLY A 35 10.77 -13.06 -6.00
C GLY A 35 11.15 -12.08 -4.89
N GLN A 36 10.30 -11.91 -3.87
CA GLN A 36 10.56 -11.07 -2.69
C GLN A 36 10.66 -11.93 -1.43
N ASP A 37 11.76 -11.80 -0.69
CA ASP A 37 11.89 -12.40 0.64
C ASP A 37 11.38 -11.42 1.71
N LEU A 38 10.33 -11.81 2.42
CA LEU A 38 9.72 -10.99 3.47
C LEU A 38 9.85 -11.63 4.84
N ALA A 39 10.49 -10.92 5.77
CA ALA A 39 10.45 -11.22 7.20
C ALA A 39 9.10 -10.78 7.81
N CYS A 40 8.02 -11.47 7.43
CA CYS A 40 6.69 -11.25 7.99
C CYS A 40 6.37 -12.33 9.03
N ASP A 41 6.11 -11.94 10.28
CA ASP A 41 5.82 -12.87 11.38
C ASP A 41 4.45 -12.65 12.01
N ARG A 42 4.01 -13.62 12.83
CA ARG A 42 2.74 -13.58 13.58
C ARG A 42 2.55 -12.25 14.33
N SER A 43 3.61 -11.73 14.95
CA SER A 43 3.56 -10.48 15.72
C SER A 43 3.30 -9.26 14.83
N ALA A 44 3.82 -9.26 13.60
CA ALA A 44 3.53 -8.21 12.63
C ALA A 44 2.04 -8.24 12.23
N VAL A 45 1.50 -9.42 11.96
CA VAL A 45 0.07 -9.61 11.65
C VAL A 45 -0.82 -9.17 12.81
N ALA A 46 -0.48 -9.52 14.05
CA ALA A 46 -1.22 -9.08 15.23
C ALA A 46 -1.26 -7.54 15.32
N ARG A 47 -0.14 -6.86 15.09
CA ARG A 47 -0.09 -5.39 15.05
C ARG A 47 -1.02 -4.80 13.97
N TRP A 48 -1.18 -5.47 12.84
CA TRP A 48 -2.09 -5.01 11.79
C TRP A 48 -3.55 -5.19 12.14
N VAL A 49 -3.90 -6.30 12.79
CA VAL A 49 -5.23 -6.49 13.38
C VAL A 49 -5.55 -5.37 14.37
N HIS A 50 -4.57 -4.91 15.14
CA HIS A 50 -4.70 -3.77 16.07
C HIS A 50 -4.64 -2.38 15.40
N GLY A 51 -4.59 -2.29 14.07
CA GLY A 51 -4.70 -1.03 13.33
C GLY A 51 -3.38 -0.43 12.83
N THR A 52 -2.25 -1.13 12.98
CA THR A 52 -0.99 -0.71 12.33
C THR A 52 -1.04 -1.05 10.84
N ARG A 53 -0.55 -0.17 9.95
CA ARG A 53 -0.48 -0.49 8.52
C ARG A 53 0.82 -1.24 8.15
N PRO A 54 0.74 -2.33 7.36
CA PRO A 54 1.92 -2.90 6.73
C PRO A 54 2.51 -1.92 5.72
N ARG A 55 3.84 -1.87 5.61
CA ARG A 55 4.52 -1.09 4.55
C ARG A 55 4.46 -1.84 3.22
N PRO A 56 4.35 -1.14 2.08
CA PRO A 56 4.57 -1.76 0.76
C PRO A 56 5.92 -2.49 0.74
N PRO A 57 6.02 -3.70 0.14
CA PRO A 57 5.02 -4.37 -0.70
C PRO A 57 3.98 -5.21 0.06
N VAL A 58 4.08 -5.38 1.37
CA VAL A 58 3.32 -6.37 2.17
C VAL A 58 1.78 -6.36 1.99
N PRO A 59 1.09 -5.19 1.91
CA PRO A 59 -0.36 -5.17 1.73
C PRO A 59 -0.82 -5.91 0.46
N GLN A 60 -0.05 -5.89 -0.61
CA GLN A 60 -0.43 -6.53 -1.87
C GLN A 60 -0.47 -8.06 -1.73
N TYR A 61 0.54 -8.63 -1.06
CA TYR A 61 0.64 -10.07 -0.84
C TYR A 61 -0.36 -10.55 0.20
N LEU A 62 -0.72 -9.69 1.16
CA LEU A 62 -1.80 -9.96 2.11
C LEU A 62 -3.14 -10.08 1.39
N LEU A 63 -3.48 -9.13 0.52
CA LEU A 63 -4.74 -9.14 -0.22
C LEU A 63 -4.81 -10.31 -1.19
N GLU A 64 -3.71 -10.60 -1.90
CA GLU A 64 -3.59 -11.75 -2.78
C GLU A 64 -3.76 -13.08 -2.02
N ALA A 65 -3.07 -13.24 -0.88
CA ALA A 65 -3.19 -14.44 -0.05
C ALA A 65 -4.62 -14.65 0.45
N LEU A 66 -5.27 -13.60 0.95
CA LEU A 66 -6.67 -13.67 1.38
C LEU A 66 -7.61 -13.95 0.21
N GLY A 67 -7.37 -13.33 -0.94
CA GLY A 67 -8.19 -13.52 -2.13
C GLY A 67 -8.14 -14.95 -2.67
N ARG A 68 -6.93 -15.53 -2.74
CA ARG A 68 -6.73 -16.96 -3.08
C ARG A 68 -7.46 -17.89 -2.12
N ARG A 69 -7.49 -17.55 -0.82
CA ARG A 69 -8.12 -18.38 0.21
C ARG A 69 -9.65 -18.29 0.21
N LEU A 70 -10.18 -17.08 0.04
CA LEU A 70 -11.62 -16.82 0.06
C LEU A 70 -12.27 -17.07 -1.31
N GLY A 71 -11.49 -17.33 -2.35
CA GLY A 71 -11.99 -17.57 -3.72
C GLY A 71 -12.61 -16.33 -4.36
N ARG A 72 -12.33 -15.14 -3.82
CA ARG A 72 -12.82 -13.85 -4.33
C ARG A 72 -11.76 -12.76 -4.11
N PRO A 73 -11.69 -11.72 -4.95
CA PRO A 73 -10.79 -10.60 -4.69
C PRO A 73 -11.16 -9.93 -3.36
N VAL A 74 -10.14 -9.60 -2.55
CA VAL A 74 -10.28 -8.87 -1.29
C VAL A 74 -9.62 -7.51 -1.45
N THR A 75 -10.34 -6.44 -1.11
CA THR A 75 -9.82 -5.07 -1.23
C THR A 75 -9.14 -4.59 0.05
N ALA A 76 -8.24 -3.60 -0.08
CA ALA A 76 -7.59 -2.94 1.07
C ALA A 76 -8.60 -2.31 2.04
N GLN A 77 -9.77 -1.88 1.53
CA GLN A 77 -10.85 -1.34 2.34
C GLN A 77 -11.53 -2.42 3.18
N GLU A 78 -11.83 -3.58 2.58
CA GLU A 78 -12.37 -4.74 3.31
C GLU A 78 -11.41 -5.26 4.38
N ALA A 79 -10.11 -5.18 4.14
CA ALA A 79 -9.10 -5.55 5.12
C ALA A 79 -8.84 -4.47 6.19
N GLY A 80 -9.51 -3.32 6.12
CA GLY A 80 -9.27 -2.18 7.01
C GLY A 80 -7.90 -1.53 6.85
N LEU A 81 -7.19 -1.84 5.77
CA LEU A 81 -5.89 -1.28 5.45
C LEU A 81 -6.01 0.12 4.80
N SER A 82 -7.22 0.52 4.36
CA SER A 82 -7.48 1.80 3.68
C SER A 82 -7.91 2.98 4.55
N GLN A 83 -8.06 2.87 5.87
CA GLN A 83 -8.52 4.03 6.68
C GLN A 83 -7.43 5.09 6.89
N ALA A 84 -7.25 5.96 5.90
CA ALA A 84 -6.68 7.27 6.16
C ALA A 84 -7.68 7.96 7.11
N PRO A 85 -7.25 8.77 8.09
CA PRO A 85 -8.18 9.71 8.68
C PRO A 85 -8.81 10.50 7.52
N ALA A 86 -10.09 10.87 7.63
CA ALA A 86 -10.83 11.62 6.63
C ALA A 86 -10.28 13.06 6.34
N THR A 87 -8.99 13.29 6.54
CA THR A 87 -8.25 14.53 6.31
C THR A 87 -6.91 14.25 5.59
N ALA A 88 -6.85 13.21 4.76
CA ALA A 88 -5.73 12.98 3.84
C ALA A 88 -6.21 12.27 2.57
N LEU A 89 -7.28 12.79 1.97
CA LEU A 89 -7.61 12.52 0.57
C LEU A 89 -6.73 13.39 -0.32
N ASP A 90 -5.42 13.15 -0.35
CA ASP A 90 -4.57 13.58 -1.46
C ASP A 90 -3.21 12.86 -1.43
N ALA A 91 -2.82 12.25 -2.55
CA ALA A 91 -1.42 11.95 -2.90
C ALA A 91 -0.77 10.56 -2.64
N SER A 92 -1.46 9.45 -2.36
CA SER A 92 -0.73 8.16 -2.41
C SER A 92 -1.50 6.89 -2.74
N TRP A 93 -2.53 6.99 -3.59
CA TRP A 93 -3.11 5.81 -4.21
C TRP A 93 -3.50 6.08 -5.66
N ASP A 94 -2.51 6.05 -6.54
CA ASP A 94 -2.75 5.63 -7.92
C ASP A 94 -1.47 4.97 -8.44
N ALA A 95 -1.53 3.66 -8.58
CA ALA A 95 -0.57 2.90 -9.35
C ALA A 95 -1.37 2.20 -10.45
N ASP A 96 -1.53 2.87 -11.61
CA ASP A 96 -1.49 2.22 -12.93
C ASP A 96 -1.22 3.22 -14.08
N PRO A 97 -0.35 2.90 -15.05
CA PRO A 97 0.77 3.75 -15.42
C PRO A 97 0.82 4.14 -16.92
N LEU A 98 -0.15 3.75 -17.74
CA LEU A 98 -0.13 4.02 -19.19
C LEU A 98 -0.46 5.48 -19.54
N ARG A 99 -1.19 6.18 -18.67
CA ARG A 99 -1.63 7.58 -18.83
C ARG A 99 -0.51 8.60 -18.65
N ASN A 100 0.57 8.19 -17.98
CA ASN A 100 1.70 9.06 -17.69
C ASN A 100 2.70 9.13 -18.87
N LEU A 101 2.75 8.07 -19.69
CA LEU A 101 3.57 8.05 -20.93
C LEU A 101 3.11 9.10 -21.95
N THR A 102 1.81 9.42 -22.01
CA THR A 102 1.27 10.45 -22.92
C THR A 102 1.68 11.87 -22.51
N ARG A 103 2.02 12.13 -21.23
CA ARG A 103 2.35 13.49 -20.76
C ARG A 103 3.84 13.83 -20.90
N LEU A 104 4.72 12.83 -20.83
CA LEU A 104 6.16 13.01 -21.06
C LEU A 104 6.53 13.05 -22.55
N ALA A 105 5.63 12.62 -23.45
CA ALA A 105 5.73 12.89 -24.89
C ALA A 105 5.68 14.39 -25.26
N ARG A 106 5.50 15.30 -24.28
CA ARG A 106 5.66 16.75 -24.45
C ARG A 106 7.02 17.24 -23.96
N SER A 107 8.07 16.45 -24.13
CA SER A 107 9.47 16.92 -24.19
C SER A 107 9.73 17.79 -25.44
N GLU A 108 8.85 18.74 -25.70
CA GLU A 108 9.10 19.84 -26.61
C GLU A 108 8.49 21.09 -25.97
N LEU A 109 9.36 21.96 -25.48
CA LEU A 109 9.41 23.40 -25.82
C LEU A 109 10.34 24.07 -24.79
N THR A 110 11.57 24.29 -25.24
CA THR A 110 12.55 25.29 -24.81
C THR A 110 12.05 26.39 -23.86
N PRO A 111 12.67 26.59 -22.69
CA PRO A 111 12.64 27.89 -22.05
C PRO A 111 13.68 28.82 -22.70
N HIS A 112 13.13 29.78 -23.44
CA HIS A 112 13.80 30.95 -23.98
C HIS A 112 14.11 31.98 -22.88
N GLN A 113 15.08 32.84 -23.19
CA GLN A 113 15.72 33.93 -22.45
C GLN A 113 14.88 34.80 -21.49
N GLY A 114 15.60 35.39 -20.52
CA GLY A 114 15.23 36.61 -19.80
C GLY A 114 15.96 36.68 -18.46
N ALA A 115 17.23 37.10 -18.42
CA ALA A 115 17.61 38.50 -18.16
C ALA A 115 16.95 39.08 -16.89
N LEU A 116 17.77 39.42 -15.88
CA LEU A 116 17.99 40.80 -15.44
C LEU A 116 19.12 40.89 -14.39
N ALA A 117 19.86 41.99 -14.49
CA ALA A 117 21.01 42.45 -13.72
C ALA A 117 20.61 42.79 -12.25
N ALA A 118 21.47 43.12 -11.27
CA ALA A 118 22.70 43.91 -11.33
C ALA A 118 23.44 43.89 -9.97
N ALA A 119 24.58 44.62 -9.95
CA ALA A 119 25.40 45.11 -8.83
C ALA A 119 26.51 44.17 -8.35
N GLY A 120 27.77 44.57 -8.27
CA GLY A 120 28.41 45.85 -8.58
C GLY A 120 29.90 45.70 -8.21
N ALA A 121 30.79 45.98 -9.15
CA ALA A 121 32.23 46.03 -8.93
C ALA A 121 32.67 47.49 -8.99
N TYR A 122 32.96 48.04 -7.80
CA TYR A 122 33.86 49.17 -7.63
C TYR A 122 35.21 48.57 -7.19
N HIS A 123 36.23 48.59 -8.06
CA HIS A 123 37.55 49.23 -7.83
C HIS A 123 38.50 48.93 -9.00
#